data_AF-W7D9D2-F1
#
_entry.id   AF-W7D9D2-F1
#
_cell.length_a   1.000
_cell.length_b   1.000
_cell.length_c   1.000
_cell.angle_alpha   90.00
_cell.angle_beta   90.00
_cell.angle_gamma   90.00
#
_symmetry.space_group_name_H-M   'P 1'
#
loop_
_entity.id
_entity.type
_entity.pdbx_description
1 polymer ?
#
loop_
_entity_poly.entity_id
_entity_poly.type
_entity_poly.pdbx_seq_one_letter_code
_entity_poly.pdbx_strand_id
1 'polypeptide(L)'
;MFFLSTRNKLLHRETIFIGSLNSSVVHPREIFKQAMRYSAASIMCFHNHPSGDASPSHQDIAVTKRLKKVGDLIGIPLIDHIIIGNNTFTSLKQEGYF
;
A
#
# COMPACT_ATOMS: atom_id res chain seq x y z
N MET A 1 0.60 -3.54 -5.11
CA MET A 1 -0.44 -3.92 -4.13
C MET A 1 -0.60 -5.42 -4.06
N PHE A 2 -0.73 -5.96 -2.86
CA PHE A 2 -1.15 -7.34 -2.62
C PHE A 2 -2.57 -7.33 -2.06
N PHE A 3 -3.39 -8.24 -2.56
CA PHE A 3 -4.75 -8.49 -2.11
C PHE A 3 -4.77 -9.83 -1.40
N LEU A 4 -5.25 -9.85 -0.16
CA LEU A 4 -5.07 -10.97 0.76
C LEU A 4 -6.42 -11.57 1.18
N SER A 5 -6.43 -12.87 1.42
CA SER A 5 -7.56 -13.58 2.02
C SER A 5 -7.61 -13.39 3.55
N THR A 6 -8.68 -13.86 4.18
CA THR A 6 -8.84 -13.85 5.65
C THR A 6 -7.74 -14.62 6.40
N ARG A 7 -7.00 -15.51 5.71
CA ARG A 7 -5.84 -16.25 6.25
C ARG A 7 -4.50 -15.66 5.78
N ASN A 8 -4.48 -14.38 5.38
CA ASN A 8 -3.32 -13.66 4.86
C ASN A 8 -2.62 -14.36 3.68
N LYS A 9 -3.37 -15.13 2.87
CA LYS A 9 -2.84 -15.73 1.64
C LYS A 9 -3.01 -14.75 0.49
N LEU A 10 -2.00 -14.65 -0.37
CA LEU A 10 -2.05 -13.81 -1.57
C LEU A 10 -3.12 -14.33 -2.52
N LEU A 11 -4.16 -13.53 -2.76
CA LEU A 11 -5.18 -13.77 -3.77
C LEU A 11 -4.74 -13.22 -5.12
N HIS A 12 -4.20 -12.00 -5.11
CA HIS A 12 -3.72 -11.33 -6.31
C HIS A 12 -2.65 -10.29 -5.99
N ARG A 13 -1.79 -10.01 -6.97
CA ARG A 13 -0.79 -8.95 -6.91
C ARG A 13 -0.86 -8.12 -8.18
N GLU A 14 -0.97 -6.82 -8.03
CA GLU A 14 -1.05 -5.88 -9.14
C GLU A 14 -0.25 -4.61 -8.86
N THR A 15 0.39 -4.09 -9.89
CA THR A 15 0.94 -2.73 -9.91
C THR A 15 -0.17 -1.78 -10.32
N ILE A 16 -0.83 -1.18 -9.33
CA ILE A 16 -1.96 -0.26 -9.57
C ILE A 16 -1.46 1.11 -10.03
N PHE A 17 -0.21 1.43 -9.69
CA PHE A 17 0.36 2.72 -9.94
C PHE A 17 1.88 2.64 -10.13
N ILE A 18 2.42 3.46 -11.03
CA ILE A 18 3.85 3.64 -11.31
C ILE A 18 4.14 5.14 -11.31
N GLY A 19 4.98 5.60 -10.38
CA GLY A 19 5.38 7.01 -10.22
C GLY A 19 5.84 7.67 -11.52
N SER A 20 5.51 8.96 -11.70
CA SER A 20 6.17 9.84 -12.65
C SER A 20 6.97 10.94 -11.93
N LEU A 21 7.79 11.70 -12.66
CA LEU A 21 8.63 12.78 -12.11
C LEU A 21 7.85 13.88 -11.36
N ASN A 22 6.58 14.13 -11.68
CA ASN A 22 5.87 15.37 -11.30
C ASN A 22 4.63 15.16 -10.45
N SER A 23 4.68 14.23 -9.49
CA SER A 23 3.56 13.75 -8.68
C SER A 23 2.65 12.80 -9.42
N SER A 24 2.16 11.82 -8.69
CA SER A 24 1.14 10.95 -9.21
C SER A 24 0.28 10.45 -8.07
N VAL A 25 -0.98 10.87 -8.12
CA VAL A 25 -1.92 10.69 -7.03
C VAL A 25 -2.46 9.28 -7.09
N VAL A 26 -2.05 8.46 -6.12
CA VAL A 26 -2.67 7.15 -5.90
C VAL A 26 -4.07 7.36 -5.36
N HIS A 27 -5.09 7.06 -6.16
CA HIS A 27 -6.49 7.17 -5.74
C HIS A 27 -6.95 5.90 -5.04
N PRO A 28 -7.42 5.98 -3.77
CA PRO A 28 -7.95 4.81 -3.05
C PRO A 28 -9.05 4.08 -3.81
N ARG A 29 -9.87 4.80 -4.59
CA ARG A 29 -10.93 4.22 -5.41
C ARG A 29 -10.41 3.09 -6.32
N GLU A 30 -9.28 3.29 -6.99
CA GLU A 30 -8.73 2.28 -7.91
C GLU A 30 -8.20 1.06 -7.14
N ILE A 31 -7.58 1.28 -5.99
CA ILE A 31 -7.07 0.21 -5.12
C ILE A 31 -8.23 -0.64 -4.60
N PHE A 32 -9.23 -0.01 -4.01
CA PHE A 32 -10.34 -0.72 -3.38
C PHE A 32 -11.30 -1.33 -4.39
N LYS A 33 -11.42 -0.78 -5.60
CA LYS A 33 -12.10 -1.43 -6.73
C LYS A 33 -11.49 -2.81 -7.03
N GLN A 34 -10.16 -2.90 -7.10
CA GLN A 34 -9.48 -4.18 -7.31
C GLN A 34 -9.59 -5.09 -6.08
N ALA A 35 -9.50 -4.53 -4.87
CA ALA A 35 -9.67 -5.32 -3.64
C ALA A 35 -11.04 -6.01 -3.59
N MET A 36 -12.11 -5.28 -3.92
CA MET A 36 -13.46 -5.83 -4.02
C MET A 36 -13.59 -6.86 -5.15
N ARG A 37 -13.00 -6.58 -6.32
CA ARG A 37 -13.00 -7.50 -7.47
C ARG A 37 -12.40 -8.87 -7.13
N TYR A 38 -11.33 -8.89 -6.34
CA TYR A 38 -10.68 -10.14 -5.91
C TYR A 38 -11.20 -10.66 -4.57
N SER A 39 -12.28 -10.11 -4.03
CA SER A 39 -12.84 -10.48 -2.72
C SER A 39 -11.78 -10.48 -1.60
N ALA A 40 -10.90 -9.48 -1.63
CA ALA A 40 -9.82 -9.35 -0.66
C ALA A 40 -10.40 -9.03 0.73
N ALA A 41 -9.94 -9.77 1.73
CA ALA A 41 -10.22 -9.47 3.13
C ALA A 41 -9.34 -8.33 3.65
N SER A 42 -8.17 -8.11 3.03
CA SER A 42 -7.24 -7.03 3.40
C SER A 42 -6.27 -6.72 2.26
N ILE A 43 -5.57 -5.61 2.37
CA ILE A 43 -4.57 -5.16 1.38
C ILE A 43 -3.21 -4.90 2.03
N MET A 44 -2.15 -5.02 1.24
CA MET A 44 -0.79 -4.60 1.63
C MET A 44 -0.15 -3.79 0.50
N CYS A 45 0.41 -2.64 0.85
CA CYS A 45 1.03 -1.72 -0.08
C CYS A 45 2.54 -1.93 -0.15
N PHE A 46 3.09 -1.79 -1.36
CA PHE A 46 4.52 -1.89 -1.62
C PHE A 46 4.90 -0.76 -2.56
N HIS A 47 5.87 0.05 -2.15
CA HIS A 47 6.41 1.15 -2.93
C HIS A 47 7.92 0.98 -3.05
N ASN A 48 8.43 0.90 -4.28
CA ASN A 48 9.86 0.83 -4.54
C ASN A 48 10.44 2.24 -4.69
N HIS A 49 11.49 2.57 -3.95
CA HIS A 49 12.26 3.80 -4.11
C HIS A 49 13.49 3.53 -4.99
N PRO A 50 13.54 4.04 -6.23
CA PRO A 50 14.68 3.82 -7.13
C PRO A 50 16.01 4.39 -6.60
N SER A 51 15.96 5.34 -5.67
CA SER A 51 17.14 5.87 -4.97
C SER A 51 17.85 4.82 -4.11
N GLY A 52 17.16 3.74 -3.74
CA GLY A 52 17.65 2.73 -2.81
C GLY A 52 17.46 3.07 -1.33
N ASP A 53 16.96 4.27 -1.00
CA ASP A 53 16.63 4.67 0.37
C ASP A 53 15.19 4.29 0.72
N ALA A 54 15.01 3.48 1.77
CA ALA A 54 13.70 3.03 2.24
C ALA A 54 13.00 4.03 3.19
N SER A 55 13.60 5.19 3.46
CA SER A 55 12.99 6.23 4.29
C SER A 55 11.67 6.72 3.69
N PRO A 56 10.58 6.81 4.48
CA PRO A 56 9.29 7.25 3.97
C PRO A 56 9.27 8.72 3.61
N SER A 57 8.77 9.03 2.42
CA SER A 57 8.46 10.40 2.05
C SER A 57 7.16 10.87 2.71
N HIS A 58 6.96 12.19 2.73
CA HIS A 58 5.68 12.78 3.15
C HIS A 58 4.49 12.25 2.33
N GLN A 59 4.73 11.94 1.05
CA GLN A 59 3.70 11.41 0.16
C GLN A 59 3.33 9.96 0.53
N ASP A 60 4.33 9.13 0.88
CA ASP A 60 4.09 7.76 1.35
C ASP A 60 3.22 7.75 2.59
N ILE A 61 3.55 8.59 3.56
CA ILE A 61 2.81 8.71 4.82
C ILE A 61 1.38 9.20 4.54
N ALA A 62 1.21 10.21 3.68
CA ALA A 62 -0.10 10.74 3.33
C ALA A 62 -0.99 9.69 2.64
N VAL A 63 -0.43 8.95 1.66
CA VAL A 63 -1.13 7.85 0.99
C VAL A 63 -1.48 6.76 1.99
N THR A 64 -0.55 6.37 2.86
CA THR A 64 -0.75 5.33 3.89
C THR A 64 -1.94 5.66 4.79
N LYS A 65 -1.96 6.86 5.37
CA LYS A 65 -3.04 7.31 6.26
C LYS A 65 -4.38 7.35 5.53
N ARG A 66 -4.39 7.79 4.27
CA ARG A 66 -5.60 7.80 3.43
C ARG A 66 -6.12 6.39 3.16
N LEU A 67 -5.23 5.46 2.80
CA LEU A 67 -5.60 4.06 2.54
C LEU A 67 -6.07 3.35 3.82
N LYS A 68 -5.39 3.57 4.94
CA LYS A 68 -5.81 3.03 6.25
C LYS A 68 -7.23 3.47 6.59
N LYS A 69 -7.50 4.79 6.55
CA LYS A 69 -8.82 5.34 6.85
C LYS A 69 -9.92 4.78 5.95
N VAL A 70 -9.68 4.67 4.65
CA VAL A 70 -10.69 4.12 3.72
C VAL A 70 -10.86 2.62 3.94
N GLY A 71 -9.77 1.88 4.12
CA GLY A 71 -9.80 0.44 4.34
C GLY A 71 -10.57 0.06 5.61
N ASP A 72 -10.37 0.81 6.70
CA ASP A 72 -11.13 0.65 7.94
C ASP A 72 -12.62 0.92 7.73
N LEU A 73 -12.96 1.99 6.99
CA LEU A 73 -14.35 2.39 6.76
C LEU A 73 -15.14 1.34 5.97
N ILE A 74 -14.50 0.67 5.00
CA ILE A 74 -15.18 -0.27 4.10
C ILE A 74 -14.98 -1.75 4.49
N GLY A 75 -14.24 -2.03 5.57
CA GLY A 75 -13.97 -3.40 6.03
C GLY A 75 -12.90 -4.16 5.23
N ILE A 76 -12.00 -3.46 4.54
CA ILE A 76 -10.84 -4.04 3.85
C ILE A 76 -9.57 -3.33 4.37
N PRO A 77 -9.06 -3.71 5.56
CA PRO A 77 -7.97 -2.99 6.21
C PRO A 77 -6.65 -3.07 5.45
N LEU A 78 -5.84 -2.02 5.59
CA LEU A 78 -4.43 -2.01 5.20
C LEU A 78 -3.61 -2.74 6.28
N ILE A 79 -2.99 -3.86 5.92
CA ILE A 79 -2.15 -4.66 6.82
C ILE A 79 -0.79 -3.99 7.05
N ASP A 80 -0.18 -3.50 5.98
CA ASP A 80 1.07 -2.76 6.01
C ASP A 80 1.28 -1.93 4.73
N HIS A 81 2.17 -0.95 4.80
CA HIS A 81 2.78 -0.29 3.66
C HIS A 81 4.30 -0.43 3.77
N ILE A 82 4.89 -1.22 2.88
CA ILE A 82 6.31 -1.48 2.82
C ILE A 82 6.97 -0.57 1.77
N ILE A 83 7.97 0.19 2.17
CA ILE A 83 8.87 0.89 1.26
C ILE A 83 10.10 0.03 1.06
N ILE A 84 10.46 -0.23 -0.20
CA ILE A 84 11.57 -1.07 -0.60
C ILE A 84 12.69 -0.18 -1.14
N GLY A 85 13.89 -0.35 -0.59
CA GLY A 85 15.13 0.25 -1.06
C GLY A 85 16.15 -0.82 -1.49
N ASN A 86 17.43 -0.46 -1.51
CA ASN A 86 18.51 -1.38 -1.90
C ASN A 86 18.83 -2.33 -0.75
N ASN A 87 18.41 -3.60 -0.88
CA ASN A 87 18.58 -4.63 0.14
C ASN A 87 18.05 -4.23 1.54
N THR A 88 17.12 -3.28 1.58
CA THR A 88 16.51 -2.77 2.80
C THR A 88 15.04 -2.47 2.55
N PHE A 89 14.25 -2.43 3.62
CA PHE A 89 12.86 -2.04 3.57
C PHE A 89 12.43 -1.38 4.88
N THR A 90 11.37 -0.59 4.81
CA THR A 90 10.73 0.01 5.98
C THR A 90 9.24 -0.35 5.99
N SER A 91 8.78 -0.91 7.11
CA SER A 91 7.35 -1.11 7.38
C SER A 91 6.80 0.13 8.06
N LEU A 92 5.86 0.83 7.40
CA LEU A 92 5.25 2.03 7.99
C LEU A 92 4.41 1.69 9.22
N LYS A 93 3.88 0.46 9.30
CA LYS A 93 3.19 -0.01 10.49
C LYS A 93 4.15 -0.22 11.65
N GLN A 94 5.29 -0.87 11.43
CA GLN A 94 6.28 -1.14 12.47
C GLN A 94 6.87 0.14 13.03
N GLU A 95 7.10 1.14 12.17
CA GLU A 95 7.59 2.48 12.55
C GLU A 95 6.50 3.38 13.17
N GLY A 96 5.26 2.91 13.30
CA GLY A 96 4.19 3.63 14.00
C GLY A 96 3.54 4.78 13.20
N TYR A 97 3.59 4.74 11.87
CA TYR A 97 2.95 5.77 11.05
C TYR A 97 1.41 5.63 10.96
N PHE A 98 0.85 4.49 11.36
CA PHE A 98 -0.60 4.23 11.43
C PHE A 98 -0.96 3.00 12.28
#